data_AF-A0A9Q0TH37-F1
#
_entry.id   AF-A0A9Q0TH37-F1
#
_cell.length_a   1.000
_cell.length_b   1.000
_cell.length_c   1.000
_cell.angle_alpha   90.00
_cell.angle_beta   90.00
_cell.angle_gamma   90.00
#
_symmetry.space_group_name_H-M   'P 1'
#
loop_
_entity.id
_entity.type
_entity.pdbx_description
1 polymer ?
#
loop_
_entity_poly.entity_id
_entity_poly.type
_entity_poly.pdbx_seq_one_letter_code
_entity_poly.pdbx_strand_id
1 'polypeptide(L)'
;MCTVSCVPRNPDDGGSFVQDLQISTMFTHHQKIVVVDSAMPNGDSQRRRIVSYVGGIDLCDGRYDTPFHSLFRTLDTAHHDDFHQPNFTGASIQKEMEEARCYLDPLMAGAAFGFPETPEDAAKAGLVSGKDNIIDRSIQDAYINAIRRAKNFIYIENQYFLGSSFSWSADDIKPEDINALHLIPKELSLKIVSKIEAGERFTVYVVVPMWPEGIPESASVQAILDWQRRTMDMMYKDVIQALRAKGLEEDPRNYLTFFCLGNREVKKSGEYEPSEKPEPDSDYIRAQEARRFMIYVHAKMMIVDDEYIIIGSANINQRSMDGARDSEIAMGGYQPYHLTTRQPARGQIHGFRLGLWYEHLGMLDDTFLKPENEDCIRKVNQIADKYWDLYSSETLERDLPGHLLRYPIGISSEGNVTELPGMEFFPDTKARVLGAKSDYIPPILTT
;
A
#
# COMPACT_ATOMS: atom_id res chain seq x y z
N MET A 1 29.14 -17.53 9.72
CA MET A 1 29.17 -17.00 8.34
C MET A 1 27.73 -16.72 7.96
N CYS A 2 27.36 -15.46 7.74
CA CYS A 2 26.14 -15.16 7.00
C CYS A 2 26.50 -15.33 5.53
N THR A 3 25.81 -16.24 4.84
CA THR A 3 25.98 -16.44 3.40
C THR A 3 24.91 -15.61 2.69
N VAL A 4 25.33 -14.73 1.79
CA VAL A 4 24.41 -13.97 0.94
C VAL A 4 24.35 -14.65 -0.42
N SER A 5 23.19 -15.20 -0.77
CA SER A 5 22.94 -15.85 -2.07
C SER A 5 21.97 -14.98 -2.88
N CYS A 6 22.33 -14.70 -4.14
CA CYS A 6 21.48 -13.98 -5.07
C CYS A 6 20.62 -14.99 -5.87
N VAL A 7 19.30 -14.84 -5.81
CA VAL A 7 18.30 -15.76 -6.40
C VAL A 7 17.55 -15.06 -7.55
N PRO A 8 17.63 -15.55 -8.79
CA PRO A 8 16.91 -14.94 -9.92
C PRO A 8 15.42 -15.30 -9.89
N ARG A 9 14.57 -14.35 -10.31
CA ARG A 9 13.12 -14.57 -10.48
C ARG A 9 12.72 -14.42 -11.95
N ASN A 10 12.15 -15.47 -12.52
CA ASN A 10 11.55 -15.45 -13.86
C ASN A 10 10.01 -15.53 -13.73
N PRO A 11 9.25 -14.71 -14.47
CA PRO A 11 7.79 -14.83 -14.54
C PRO A 11 7.38 -16.08 -15.31
N ASP A 12 6.16 -16.59 -15.05
CA ASP A 12 5.63 -17.78 -15.75
C ASP A 12 5.11 -17.45 -17.16
N ASP A 13 4.42 -16.32 -17.34
CA ASP A 13 4.01 -15.82 -18.66
C ASP A 13 4.24 -14.31 -18.75
N GLY A 14 5.24 -13.90 -19.54
CA GLY A 14 5.48 -12.49 -19.84
C GLY A 14 4.83 -12.01 -21.14
N GLY A 15 3.96 -12.84 -21.73
CA GLY A 15 3.23 -12.54 -22.95
C GLY A 15 3.93 -13.01 -24.22
N SER A 16 4.23 -12.08 -25.13
CA SER A 16 4.93 -12.41 -26.38
C SER A 16 6.44 -12.60 -26.15
N PHE A 17 7.13 -13.37 -27.02
CA PHE A 17 8.57 -13.62 -26.91
C PHE A 17 9.42 -12.32 -26.81
N VAL A 18 9.03 -11.25 -27.52
CA VAL A 18 9.73 -9.96 -27.45
C VAL A 18 9.50 -9.26 -26.11
N GLN A 19 8.28 -9.38 -25.57
CA GLN A 19 7.92 -8.83 -24.27
C GLN A 19 8.60 -9.60 -23.15
N ASP A 20 8.62 -10.94 -23.21
CA ASP A 20 9.35 -11.82 -22.28
C ASP A 20 10.82 -11.38 -22.16
N LEU A 21 11.49 -11.15 -23.29
CA LEU A 21 12.91 -10.73 -23.31
C LEU A 21 13.13 -9.35 -22.69
N GLN A 22 12.14 -8.46 -22.75
CA GLN A 22 12.20 -7.12 -22.17
C GLN A 22 11.90 -7.10 -20.67
N ILE A 23 11.17 -8.10 -20.15
CA ILE A 23 10.70 -8.11 -18.76
C ILE A 23 11.32 -9.21 -17.88
N SER A 24 12.11 -10.12 -18.44
CA SER A 24 12.64 -11.30 -17.72
C SER A 24 13.47 -10.96 -16.48
N THR A 25 14.02 -9.74 -16.38
CA THR A 25 14.81 -9.27 -15.22
C THR A 25 14.03 -8.36 -14.28
N MET A 26 12.73 -8.15 -14.52
CA MET A 26 11.93 -7.11 -13.87
C MET A 26 10.99 -7.64 -12.78
N PHE A 27 10.90 -8.95 -12.57
CA PHE A 27 10.16 -9.57 -11.46
C PHE A 27 11.09 -9.96 -10.32
N THR A 28 10.58 -9.95 -9.10
CA THR A 28 11.41 -10.06 -7.90
C THR A 28 10.96 -11.15 -6.94
N HIS A 29 11.90 -11.64 -6.14
CA HIS A 29 11.57 -12.34 -4.90
C HIS A 29 11.26 -11.31 -3.83
N HIS A 30 9.98 -11.02 -3.63
CA HIS A 30 9.54 -9.91 -2.80
C HIS A 30 9.22 -10.31 -1.35
N GLN A 31 9.43 -11.57 -0.99
CA GLN A 31 9.25 -12.09 0.37
C GLN A 31 10.27 -11.51 1.36
N LYS A 32 9.80 -11.00 2.50
CA LYS A 32 10.64 -10.58 3.63
C LYS A 32 10.44 -11.54 4.80
N ILE A 33 11.46 -12.36 5.07
CA ILE A 33 11.37 -13.47 6.02
C ILE A 33 12.61 -13.50 6.91
N VAL A 34 12.40 -13.60 8.23
CA VAL A 34 13.43 -13.97 9.21
C VAL A 34 12.94 -15.18 9.98
N VAL A 35 13.71 -16.27 10.00
CA VAL A 35 13.41 -17.48 10.79
C VAL A 35 14.57 -17.77 11.73
N VAL A 36 14.26 -17.94 13.01
CA VAL A 36 15.26 -18.20 14.05
C VAL A 36 14.78 -19.28 15.01
N ASP A 37 15.72 -20.02 15.59
CA ASP A 37 15.43 -20.79 16.79
C ASP A 37 15.47 -19.87 18.02
N SER A 38 14.55 -20.08 18.96
CA SER A 38 14.35 -19.26 20.15
C SER A 38 14.12 -20.13 21.38
N ALA A 39 14.41 -19.61 22.56
CA ALA A 39 14.16 -20.34 23.80
C ALA A 39 12.65 -20.58 24.02
N MET A 40 12.31 -21.66 24.74
CA MET A 40 10.93 -21.90 25.14
C MET A 40 10.46 -20.83 26.14
N PRO A 41 9.21 -20.35 26.04
CA PRO A 41 8.69 -19.31 26.95
C PRO A 41 8.59 -19.73 28.43
N ASN A 42 8.67 -21.04 28.70
CA ASN A 42 8.59 -21.61 30.05
C ASN A 42 9.93 -21.60 30.81
N GLY A 43 11.00 -21.01 30.23
CA GLY A 43 12.32 -20.93 30.85
C GLY A 43 13.19 -22.18 30.68
N ASP A 44 12.75 -23.18 29.93
CA ASP A 44 13.58 -24.34 29.58
C ASP A 44 14.67 -23.93 28.58
N SER A 45 15.92 -23.91 29.04
CA SER A 45 17.08 -23.51 28.24
C SER A 45 17.58 -24.59 27.29
N GLN A 46 17.15 -25.85 27.46
CA GLN A 46 17.57 -26.97 26.62
C GLN A 46 16.68 -27.15 25.39
N ARG A 47 15.42 -26.72 25.48
CA ARG A 47 14.46 -26.80 24.37
C ARG A 47 14.40 -25.49 23.59
N ARG A 48 14.35 -25.62 22.27
CA ARG A 48 14.21 -24.51 21.32
C ARG A 48 12.88 -24.63 20.59
N ARG A 49 12.36 -23.50 20.13
CA ARG A 49 11.20 -23.38 19.24
C ARG A 49 11.56 -22.53 18.04
N ILE A 50 10.82 -22.65 16.95
CA ILE A 50 10.99 -21.77 15.79
C ILE A 50 10.15 -20.50 15.99
N VAL A 51 10.73 -19.36 15.62
CA VAL A 51 10.06 -18.07 15.52
C VAL A 51 10.33 -17.51 14.14
N SER A 52 9.26 -17.07 13.48
CA SER A 52 9.34 -16.49 12.14
C SER A 52 8.71 -15.11 12.12
N TYR A 53 9.29 -14.22 11.32
CA TYR A 53 8.79 -12.88 11.04
C TYR A 53 8.50 -12.79 9.55
N VAL A 54 7.34 -12.23 9.22
CA VAL A 54 6.88 -11.92 7.85
C VAL A 54 6.26 -10.53 7.85
N GLY A 55 6.37 -9.80 6.74
CA GLY A 55 5.77 -8.48 6.63
C GLY A 55 6.35 -7.69 5.46
N GLY A 56 6.22 -6.36 5.53
CA GLY A 56 6.64 -5.42 4.50
C GLY A 56 7.98 -4.74 4.74
N ILE A 57 8.73 -5.11 5.78
CA ILE A 57 9.99 -4.44 6.16
C ILE A 57 11.18 -5.32 5.76
N ASP A 58 11.95 -4.89 4.77
CA ASP A 58 13.25 -5.46 4.44
C ASP A 58 14.33 -5.04 5.46
N LEU A 59 15.37 -5.86 5.62
CA LEU A 59 16.55 -5.51 6.42
C LEU A 59 17.56 -4.77 5.53
N CYS A 60 17.24 -3.54 5.14
CA CYS A 60 18.04 -2.68 4.29
C CYS A 60 17.90 -1.20 4.67
N ASP A 61 18.67 -0.34 4.01
CA ASP A 61 18.68 1.10 4.22
C ASP A 61 17.28 1.73 4.01
N GLY A 62 16.99 2.77 4.79
CA GLY A 62 15.76 3.56 4.73
C GLY A 62 14.53 2.92 5.37
N ARG A 63 14.68 1.81 6.09
CA ARG A 63 13.55 1.07 6.71
C ARG A 63 13.43 1.32 8.20
N TYR A 64 14.50 1.76 8.86
CA TYR A 64 14.42 2.18 10.25
C TYR A 64 13.64 3.49 10.33
N ASP A 65 12.55 3.49 11.10
CA ASP A 65 11.82 4.71 11.47
C ASP A 65 11.01 4.44 12.74
N THR A 66 10.34 5.47 13.24
CA THR A 66 9.40 5.43 14.36
C THR A 66 8.10 6.13 13.98
N PRO A 67 7.01 5.97 14.76
CA PRO A 67 5.75 6.69 14.51
C PRO A 67 5.86 8.23 14.44
N PHE A 68 7.01 8.81 14.78
CA PHE A 68 7.26 10.24 14.62
C PHE A 68 7.56 10.66 13.18
N HIS A 69 8.07 9.76 12.33
CA HIS A 69 8.37 9.97 10.92
C HIS A 69 9.02 11.33 10.61
N SER A 70 10.07 11.64 11.37
CA SER A 70 10.75 12.94 11.32
C SER A 70 11.37 13.18 9.95
N LEU A 71 11.12 14.35 9.35
CA LEU A 71 11.67 14.72 8.06
C LEU A 71 13.10 15.28 8.20
N PHE A 72 13.36 16.02 9.28
CA PHE A 72 14.62 16.76 9.42
C PHE A 72 15.32 16.55 10.76
N ARG A 73 14.59 16.21 11.83
CA ARG A 73 15.09 16.23 13.22
C ARG A 73 15.85 14.97 13.64
N THR A 74 16.05 14.06 12.70
CA THR A 74 16.74 12.78 12.91
C THR A 74 17.94 12.61 11.97
N LEU A 75 18.21 13.63 11.13
CA LEU A 75 19.28 13.64 10.13
C LEU A 75 20.69 13.74 10.74
N ASP A 76 20.82 14.18 11.99
CA ASP A 76 22.07 14.20 12.76
C ASP A 76 22.14 13.07 13.81
N THR A 77 21.17 12.15 13.79
CA THR A 77 21.09 11.02 14.74
C THR A 77 20.84 9.71 14.01
N ALA A 78 19.63 9.15 14.10
CA ALA A 78 19.33 7.80 13.63
C ALA A 78 19.44 7.66 12.10
N HIS A 79 19.15 8.72 11.34
CA HIS A 79 19.16 8.71 9.88
C HIS A 79 20.39 9.42 9.29
N HIS A 80 21.39 9.74 10.11
CA HIS A 80 22.62 10.38 9.60
C HIS A 80 23.36 9.47 8.61
N ASP A 81 23.45 8.18 8.94
CA ASP A 81 24.08 7.15 8.12
C ASP A 81 23.06 6.29 7.34
N ASP A 82 21.77 6.63 7.43
CA ASP A 82 20.65 5.87 6.84
C ASP A 82 19.66 6.82 6.12
N PHE A 83 20.19 7.82 5.42
CA PHE A 83 19.37 8.79 4.69
C PHE A 83 18.80 8.17 3.41
N HIS A 84 17.47 8.09 3.32
CA HIS A 84 16.77 7.49 2.19
C HIS A 84 15.78 8.48 1.56
N GLN A 85 16.05 8.93 0.34
CA GLN A 85 15.19 9.86 -0.39
C GLN A 85 15.30 9.65 -1.92
N PRO A 86 14.63 8.63 -2.48
CA PRO A 86 14.73 8.31 -3.90
C PRO A 86 13.79 9.12 -4.82
N ASN A 87 12.99 10.03 -4.26
CA ASN A 87 12.03 10.82 -5.03
C ASN A 87 12.67 12.07 -5.68
N PHE A 88 13.90 12.41 -5.30
CA PHE A 88 14.64 13.53 -5.85
C PHE A 88 15.96 13.07 -6.46
N THR A 89 16.32 13.65 -7.61
CA THR A 89 17.63 13.42 -8.21
C THR A 89 18.71 14.06 -7.34
N GLY A 90 19.74 13.29 -6.98
CA GLY A 90 20.90 13.79 -6.22
C GLY A 90 20.63 14.06 -4.73
N ALA A 91 19.55 13.53 -4.16
CA ALA A 91 19.32 13.64 -2.71
C ALA A 91 20.46 13.00 -1.92
N SER A 92 21.03 13.72 -0.96
CA SER A 92 22.11 13.18 -0.13
C SER A 92 22.24 13.91 1.20
N ILE A 93 22.86 13.22 2.17
CA ILE A 93 23.33 13.78 3.44
C ILE A 93 24.87 13.85 3.54
N GLN A 94 25.58 13.45 2.46
CA GLN A 94 27.00 13.07 2.34
C GLN A 94 27.30 11.56 2.52
N LYS A 95 27.16 10.76 1.44
CA LYS A 95 27.89 9.48 1.30
C LYS A 95 27.96 8.95 -0.14
N GLU A 96 29.13 8.42 -0.50
CA GLU A 96 29.38 7.53 -1.64
C GLU A 96 28.85 6.12 -1.30
N MET A 97 28.13 5.47 -2.23
CA MET A 97 27.59 4.11 -2.04
C MET A 97 28.72 3.06 -2.08
N GLU A 98 28.72 2.13 -1.13
CA GLU A 98 29.49 0.87 -1.22
C GLU A 98 28.61 -0.20 -1.89
N GLU A 99 28.98 -0.64 -3.09
CA GLU A 99 28.32 -1.76 -3.76
C GLU A 99 28.60 -3.08 -3.03
N ALA A 100 27.55 -3.69 -2.48
CA ALA A 100 27.63 -5.05 -1.95
C ALA A 100 27.80 -6.05 -3.10
N ARG A 101 28.95 -6.73 -3.16
CA ARG A 101 29.20 -7.84 -4.10
C ARG A 101 28.63 -9.15 -3.54
N CYS A 102 27.57 -9.67 -4.14
CA CYS A 102 27.10 -11.04 -3.91
C CYS A 102 27.63 -12.02 -4.96
N TYR A 103 27.62 -13.31 -4.65
CA TYR A 103 27.81 -14.37 -5.63
C TYR A 103 26.43 -14.89 -6.06
N LEU A 104 26.21 -14.98 -7.38
CA LEU A 104 25.06 -15.69 -7.94
C LEU A 104 25.19 -17.18 -7.59
N ASP A 105 24.15 -17.75 -6.98
CA ASP A 105 24.07 -19.19 -6.73
C ASP A 105 23.25 -19.85 -7.84
N PRO A 106 23.89 -20.55 -8.81
CA PRO A 106 23.18 -21.14 -9.95
C PRO A 106 22.28 -22.33 -9.57
N LEU A 107 22.41 -22.87 -8.34
CA LEU A 107 21.65 -24.05 -7.92
C LEU A 107 20.23 -23.74 -7.41
N MET A 108 19.90 -22.46 -7.15
CA MET A 108 18.61 -22.03 -6.61
C MET A 108 17.74 -21.38 -7.71
N ALA A 109 17.55 -22.06 -8.85
CA ALA A 109 16.83 -21.51 -10.01
C ALA A 109 15.29 -21.72 -9.96
N GLY A 110 14.71 -22.06 -8.79
CA GLY A 110 13.28 -22.31 -8.63
C GLY A 110 12.70 -21.57 -7.43
N ALA A 111 11.53 -20.94 -7.61
CA ALA A 111 10.88 -20.16 -6.55
C ALA A 111 10.33 -21.02 -5.39
N ALA A 112 9.89 -22.24 -5.69
CA ALA A 112 9.48 -23.25 -4.72
C ALA A 112 9.53 -24.65 -5.37
N PHE A 113 9.64 -25.70 -4.57
CA PHE A 113 9.62 -27.10 -5.03
C PHE A 113 8.66 -27.93 -4.17
N GLY A 114 8.22 -29.08 -4.70
CA GLY A 114 7.38 -30.03 -3.97
C GLY A 114 5.87 -29.77 -4.01
N PHE A 115 5.39 -29.00 -5.00
CA PHE A 115 3.96 -28.87 -5.26
C PHE A 115 3.34 -30.19 -5.77
N PRO A 116 2.05 -30.45 -5.52
CA PRO A 116 1.34 -31.59 -6.10
C PRO A 116 1.38 -31.60 -7.63
N GLU A 117 1.67 -32.75 -8.23
CA GLU A 117 1.79 -32.90 -9.68
C GLU A 117 0.46 -33.25 -10.37
N THR A 118 -0.48 -33.86 -9.64
CA THR A 118 -1.77 -34.23 -10.21
C THR A 118 -2.72 -33.02 -10.22
N PRO A 119 -3.51 -32.80 -11.29
CA PRO A 119 -4.49 -31.71 -11.32
C PRO A 119 -5.52 -31.78 -10.17
N GLU A 120 -5.86 -32.98 -9.72
CA GLU A 120 -6.80 -33.18 -8.61
C GLU A 120 -6.23 -32.67 -7.29
N ASP A 121 -4.98 -33.03 -6.96
CA ASP A 121 -4.36 -32.61 -5.71
C ASP A 121 -3.94 -31.14 -5.74
N ALA A 122 -3.55 -30.63 -6.91
CA ALA A 122 -3.35 -29.21 -7.17
C ALA A 122 -4.62 -28.39 -6.86
N ALA A 123 -5.76 -28.81 -7.44
CA ALA A 123 -7.04 -28.14 -7.22
C ALA A 123 -7.49 -28.21 -5.74
N LYS A 124 -7.25 -29.33 -5.04
CA LYS A 124 -7.54 -29.45 -3.59
C LYS A 124 -6.73 -28.46 -2.75
N ALA A 125 -5.52 -28.11 -3.18
CA ALA A 125 -4.67 -27.12 -2.55
C ALA A 125 -4.96 -25.67 -3.00
N GLY A 126 -5.91 -25.47 -3.92
CA GLY A 126 -6.22 -24.15 -4.50
C GLY A 126 -5.20 -23.65 -5.53
N LEU A 127 -4.32 -24.54 -6.00
CA LEU A 127 -3.33 -24.20 -7.02
C LEU A 127 -3.96 -24.16 -8.41
N VAL A 128 -3.45 -23.31 -9.28
CA VAL A 128 -3.93 -23.16 -10.67
C VAL A 128 -2.81 -23.43 -11.66
N SER A 129 -3.15 -23.91 -12.85
CA SER A 129 -2.18 -24.11 -13.92
C SER A 129 -1.84 -22.78 -14.59
N GLY A 130 -0.54 -22.48 -14.66
CA GLY A 130 0.03 -21.43 -15.50
C GLY A 130 0.36 -21.94 -16.91
N LYS A 131 1.23 -21.21 -17.60
CA LYS A 131 1.76 -21.56 -18.91
C LYS A 131 2.73 -22.73 -18.80
N ASP A 132 3.72 -22.60 -17.92
CA ASP A 132 4.79 -23.57 -17.77
C ASP A 132 4.86 -24.17 -16.35
N ASN A 133 4.27 -23.50 -15.34
CA ASN A 133 4.32 -23.92 -13.94
C ASN A 133 2.93 -23.99 -13.28
N ILE A 134 2.88 -24.67 -12.14
CA ILE A 134 1.76 -24.59 -11.19
C ILE A 134 1.90 -23.31 -10.34
N ILE A 135 0.77 -22.65 -10.07
CA ILE A 135 0.73 -21.32 -9.44
C ILE A 135 -0.02 -21.42 -8.11
N ASP A 136 0.61 -20.91 -7.06
CA ASP A 136 -0.04 -20.61 -5.78
C ASP A 136 -0.48 -19.13 -5.77
N ARG A 137 -1.77 -18.91 -5.55
CA ARG A 137 -2.42 -17.59 -5.47
C ARG A 137 -3.21 -17.39 -4.19
N SER A 138 -2.87 -18.17 -3.15
CA SER A 138 -3.58 -18.21 -1.87
C SER A 138 -3.63 -16.86 -1.14
N ILE A 139 -2.68 -15.94 -1.40
CA ILE A 139 -2.75 -14.57 -0.90
C ILE A 139 -3.98 -13.84 -1.46
N GLN A 140 -4.19 -13.88 -2.79
CA GLN A 140 -5.36 -13.27 -3.41
C GLN A 140 -6.65 -13.88 -2.85
N ASP A 141 -6.68 -15.21 -2.72
CA ASP A 141 -7.84 -15.94 -2.20
C ASP A 141 -8.13 -15.59 -0.73
N ALA A 142 -7.09 -15.40 0.10
CA ALA A 142 -7.23 -14.96 1.48
C ALA A 142 -7.82 -13.54 1.58
N TYR A 143 -7.34 -12.60 0.75
CA TYR A 143 -7.93 -11.26 0.64
C TYR A 143 -9.40 -11.32 0.24
N ILE A 144 -9.73 -12.07 -0.81
CA ILE A 144 -11.12 -12.24 -1.30
C ILE A 144 -12.02 -12.78 -0.17
N ASN A 145 -11.59 -13.84 0.53
CA ASN A 145 -12.38 -14.42 1.62
C ASN A 145 -12.54 -13.47 2.80
N ALA A 146 -11.50 -12.71 3.14
CA ALA A 146 -11.56 -11.70 4.20
C ALA A 146 -12.55 -10.56 3.87
N ILE A 147 -12.53 -10.07 2.62
CA ILE A 147 -13.47 -9.04 2.15
C ILE A 147 -14.90 -9.58 2.12
N ARG A 148 -15.12 -10.77 1.54
CA ARG A 148 -16.46 -11.35 1.38
C ARG A 148 -17.16 -11.59 2.71
N ARG A 149 -16.44 -11.96 3.76
CA ARG A 149 -17.02 -12.17 5.10
C ARG A 149 -17.18 -10.89 5.93
N ALA A 150 -16.61 -9.77 5.49
CA ALA A 150 -16.64 -8.50 6.22
C ALA A 150 -18.09 -8.03 6.43
N LYS A 151 -18.35 -7.50 7.63
CA LYS A 151 -19.69 -7.11 8.09
C LYS A 151 -19.80 -5.63 8.46
N ASN A 152 -18.76 -5.03 9.03
CA ASN A 152 -18.79 -3.72 9.65
C ASN A 152 -17.85 -2.74 8.91
N PHE A 153 -16.57 -3.06 8.79
CA PHE A 153 -15.61 -2.19 8.11
C PHE A 153 -14.36 -2.94 7.63
N ILE A 154 -13.64 -2.30 6.70
CA ILE A 154 -12.31 -2.74 6.26
C ILE A 154 -11.36 -1.54 6.34
N TYR A 155 -10.18 -1.74 6.91
CA TYR A 155 -9.08 -0.79 6.94
C TYR A 155 -7.86 -1.37 6.23
N ILE A 156 -7.32 -0.66 5.24
CA ILE A 156 -6.21 -1.11 4.41
C ILE A 156 -5.10 -0.06 4.47
N GLU A 157 -3.86 -0.52 4.66
CA GLU A 157 -2.67 0.25 4.32
C GLU A 157 -1.89 -0.54 3.27
N ASN A 158 -1.70 0.04 2.09
CA ASN A 158 -1.00 -0.64 1.00
C ASN A 158 -0.18 0.31 0.12
N GLN A 159 1.02 -0.11 -0.28
CA GLN A 159 1.89 0.66 -1.18
C GLN A 159 1.27 0.89 -2.56
N TYR A 160 0.47 -0.06 -3.04
CA TYR A 160 -0.26 0.06 -4.30
C TYR A 160 -1.72 -0.25 -4.08
N PHE A 161 -2.58 0.44 -4.84
CA PHE A 161 -4.00 0.13 -4.88
C PHE A 161 -4.52 0.28 -6.31
N LEU A 162 -4.35 -0.77 -7.10
CA LEU A 162 -4.85 -0.83 -8.47
C LEU A 162 -5.23 -2.27 -8.81
N GLY A 163 -6.18 -2.47 -9.71
CA GLY A 163 -6.57 -3.81 -10.16
C GLY A 163 -8.03 -3.93 -10.58
N SER A 164 -8.46 -5.17 -10.80
CA SER A 164 -9.78 -5.49 -11.37
C SER A 164 -10.05 -4.79 -12.70
N SER A 165 -9.01 -4.71 -13.54
CA SER A 165 -9.03 -3.99 -14.82
C SER A 165 -10.12 -4.44 -15.78
N PHE A 166 -10.58 -5.69 -15.70
CA PHE A 166 -11.74 -6.19 -16.46
C PHE A 166 -13.05 -5.42 -16.22
N SER A 167 -13.11 -4.59 -15.17
CA SER A 167 -14.25 -3.71 -14.85
C SER A 167 -13.95 -2.22 -15.07
N TRP A 168 -12.78 -1.86 -15.61
CA TRP A 168 -12.45 -0.46 -15.91
C TRP A 168 -13.19 0.04 -17.16
N SER A 169 -13.38 1.35 -17.24
CA SER A 169 -13.96 2.02 -18.41
C SER A 169 -13.03 1.90 -19.62
N ALA A 170 -13.60 1.62 -20.79
CA ALA A 170 -12.88 1.46 -22.05
C ALA A 170 -12.71 2.78 -22.82
N ASP A 171 -12.51 3.90 -22.11
CA ASP A 171 -12.51 5.24 -22.72
C ASP A 171 -11.30 5.47 -23.66
N ASP A 172 -10.09 5.34 -23.12
CA ASP A 172 -8.80 5.57 -23.81
C ASP A 172 -7.84 4.37 -23.71
N ILE A 173 -8.35 3.24 -23.21
CA ILE A 173 -7.65 1.96 -23.07
C ILE A 173 -8.56 0.83 -23.56
N LYS A 174 -7.96 -0.31 -23.88
CA LYS A 174 -8.68 -1.59 -23.97
C LYS A 174 -8.45 -2.32 -22.66
N PRO A 175 -9.45 -2.43 -21.76
CA PRO A 175 -9.26 -3.04 -20.45
C PRO A 175 -8.69 -4.47 -20.51
N GLU A 176 -8.98 -5.21 -21.59
CA GLU A 176 -8.49 -6.57 -21.83
C GLU A 176 -6.96 -6.63 -22.03
N ASP A 177 -6.35 -5.53 -22.50
CA ASP A 177 -4.90 -5.46 -22.74
C ASP A 177 -4.12 -5.21 -21.43
N ILE A 178 -4.79 -4.77 -20.35
CA ILE A 178 -4.15 -4.38 -19.09
C ILE A 178 -3.75 -5.60 -18.25
N ASN A 179 -4.60 -6.63 -18.23
CA ASN A 179 -4.37 -7.89 -17.50
C ASN A 179 -4.10 -7.75 -15.99
N ALA A 180 -4.59 -6.69 -15.35
CA ALA A 180 -4.64 -6.56 -13.89
C ALA A 180 -5.94 -7.20 -13.36
N LEU A 181 -6.04 -8.52 -13.44
CA LEU A 181 -7.27 -9.30 -13.27
C LEU A 181 -7.61 -9.68 -11.82
N HIS A 182 -6.74 -9.42 -10.84
CA HIS A 182 -7.05 -9.74 -9.45
C HIS A 182 -8.29 -8.99 -8.94
N LEU A 183 -8.99 -9.59 -7.98
CA LEU A 183 -10.37 -9.20 -7.64
C LEU A 183 -10.50 -8.18 -6.51
N ILE A 184 -9.41 -7.82 -5.83
CA ILE A 184 -9.48 -7.08 -4.55
C ILE A 184 -10.29 -5.77 -4.66
N PRO A 185 -10.01 -4.84 -5.59
CA PRO A 185 -10.80 -3.62 -5.74
C PRO A 185 -12.29 -3.87 -6.02
N LYS A 186 -12.61 -4.83 -6.91
CA LYS A 186 -14.00 -5.14 -7.25
C LYS A 186 -14.76 -5.82 -6.11
N GLU A 187 -14.12 -6.70 -5.36
CA GLU A 187 -14.73 -7.32 -4.18
C GLU A 187 -15.04 -6.28 -3.09
N LEU A 188 -14.17 -5.27 -2.92
CA LEU A 188 -14.42 -4.16 -1.99
C LEU A 188 -15.63 -3.32 -2.43
N SER A 189 -15.69 -2.88 -3.69
CA SER A 189 -16.83 -2.09 -4.16
C SER A 189 -18.13 -2.89 -4.13
N LEU A 190 -18.13 -4.15 -4.57
CA LEU A 190 -19.31 -5.01 -4.51
C LEU A 190 -19.75 -5.31 -3.06
N LYS A 191 -18.80 -5.43 -2.12
CA LYS A 191 -19.13 -5.53 -0.70
C LYS A 191 -19.87 -4.28 -0.23
N ILE A 192 -19.37 -3.08 -0.53
CA ILE A 192 -20.05 -1.83 -0.19
C ILE A 192 -21.44 -1.77 -0.83
N VAL A 193 -21.55 -2.07 -2.13
CA VAL A 193 -22.82 -2.11 -2.86
C VAL A 193 -23.82 -3.04 -2.17
N SER A 194 -23.42 -4.27 -1.82
CA SER A 194 -24.30 -5.23 -1.14
C SER A 194 -24.81 -4.71 0.21
N LYS A 195 -24.02 -3.90 0.92
CA LYS A 195 -24.38 -3.32 2.22
C LYS A 195 -25.34 -2.15 2.06
N ILE A 196 -25.10 -1.28 1.08
CA ILE A 196 -26.07 -0.24 0.67
C ILE A 196 -27.40 -0.89 0.26
N GLU A 197 -27.35 -1.97 -0.52
CA GLU A 197 -28.54 -2.69 -0.96
C GLU A 197 -29.34 -3.30 0.20
N ALA A 198 -28.64 -3.79 1.22
CA ALA A 198 -29.25 -4.31 2.45
C ALA A 198 -29.69 -3.23 3.45
N GLY A 199 -29.30 -1.97 3.25
CA GLY A 199 -29.51 -0.91 4.25
C GLY A 199 -28.67 -1.10 5.52
N GLU A 200 -27.53 -1.77 5.41
CA GLU A 200 -26.59 -2.03 6.49
C GLU A 200 -25.40 -1.06 6.40
N ARG A 201 -24.94 -0.51 7.53
CA ARG A 201 -23.75 0.36 7.52
C ARG A 201 -22.49 -0.46 7.27
N PHE A 202 -21.63 0.08 6.42
CA PHE A 202 -20.33 -0.49 6.08
C PHE A 202 -19.39 0.59 5.54
N THR A 203 -18.13 0.55 5.96
CA THR A 203 -17.13 1.55 5.55
C THR A 203 -15.81 0.89 5.15
N VAL A 204 -15.21 1.36 4.07
CA VAL A 204 -13.86 0.97 3.63
C VAL A 204 -12.94 2.19 3.69
N TYR A 205 -11.83 2.03 4.40
CA TYR A 205 -10.78 3.01 4.57
C TYR A 205 -9.51 2.50 3.90
N VAL A 206 -8.92 3.28 2.99
CA VAL A 206 -7.70 2.89 2.28
C VAL A 206 -6.64 3.96 2.46
N VAL A 207 -5.46 3.58 2.92
CA VAL A 207 -4.27 4.43 3.00
C VAL A 207 -3.25 3.93 1.99
N VAL A 208 -2.86 4.80 1.08
CA VAL A 208 -1.84 4.58 0.03
C VAL A 208 -0.73 5.62 0.17
N PRO A 209 0.48 5.42 -0.37
CA PRO A 209 1.45 6.50 -0.42
C PRO A 209 0.91 7.63 -1.31
N MET A 210 1.41 8.86 -1.12
CA MET A 210 0.99 10.00 -1.93
C MET A 210 1.25 9.72 -3.42
N TRP A 211 2.43 9.17 -3.71
CA TRP A 211 2.78 8.48 -4.94
C TRP A 211 3.70 7.29 -4.64
N PRO A 212 3.77 6.26 -5.52
CA PRO A 212 4.76 5.19 -5.40
C PRO A 212 6.21 5.70 -5.42
N GLU A 213 7.10 5.05 -4.68
CA GLU A 213 8.50 5.48 -4.53
C GLU A 213 9.22 5.65 -5.88
N GLY A 214 9.89 6.80 -6.01
CA GLY A 214 10.63 7.18 -7.21
C GLY A 214 10.33 8.63 -7.62
N ILE A 215 11.02 9.10 -8.65
CA ILE A 215 10.77 10.44 -9.21
C ILE A 215 9.31 10.51 -9.68
N PRO A 216 8.47 11.42 -9.15
CA PRO A 216 7.04 11.35 -9.34
C PRO A 216 6.60 11.69 -10.78
N GLU A 217 7.40 12.46 -11.53
CA GLU A 217 7.21 12.72 -12.96
C GLU A 217 7.64 11.55 -13.86
N SER A 218 8.32 10.54 -13.30
CA SER A 218 8.76 9.40 -14.08
C SER A 218 7.56 8.66 -14.69
N ALA A 219 7.78 8.13 -15.88
CA ALA A 219 6.79 7.36 -16.62
C ALA A 219 6.17 6.21 -15.83
N SER A 220 6.99 5.56 -15.00
CA SER A 220 6.56 4.43 -14.17
C SER A 220 5.58 4.89 -13.09
N VAL A 221 5.95 5.94 -12.33
CA VAL A 221 5.09 6.49 -11.28
C VAL A 221 3.79 7.04 -11.88
N GLN A 222 3.88 7.80 -12.97
CA GLN A 222 2.71 8.35 -13.65
C GLN A 222 1.76 7.27 -14.19
N ALA A 223 2.28 6.18 -14.76
CA ALA A 223 1.45 5.06 -15.22
C ALA A 223 0.73 4.37 -14.06
N ILE A 224 1.43 4.14 -12.94
CA ILE A 224 0.84 3.52 -11.75
C ILE A 224 -0.26 4.40 -11.14
N LEU A 225 -0.04 5.71 -11.08
CA LEU A 225 -1.06 6.67 -10.61
C LEU A 225 -2.31 6.67 -11.51
N ASP A 226 -2.17 6.52 -12.84
CA ASP A 226 -3.32 6.38 -13.74
C ASP A 226 -4.08 5.06 -13.48
N TRP A 227 -3.39 3.94 -13.25
CA TRP A 227 -4.03 2.67 -12.88
C TRP A 227 -4.77 2.75 -11.54
N GLN A 228 -4.20 3.42 -10.55
CA GLN A 228 -4.85 3.69 -9.27
C GLN A 228 -6.11 4.55 -9.47
N ARG A 229 -6.01 5.64 -10.26
CA ARG A 229 -7.14 6.52 -10.60
C ARG A 229 -8.28 5.75 -11.27
N ARG A 230 -7.99 4.90 -12.27
CA ARG A 230 -9.02 4.06 -12.94
C ARG A 230 -9.68 3.07 -12.01
N THR A 231 -8.91 2.52 -11.07
CA THR A 231 -9.43 1.63 -10.04
C THR A 231 -10.37 2.38 -9.10
N MET A 232 -9.99 3.58 -8.66
CA MET A 232 -10.85 4.46 -7.86
C MET A 232 -12.13 4.86 -8.63
N ASP A 233 -12.02 5.26 -9.91
CA ASP A 233 -13.17 5.55 -10.79
C ASP A 233 -14.17 4.41 -10.80
N MET A 234 -13.70 3.18 -11.06
CA MET A 234 -14.53 1.99 -11.11
C MET A 234 -15.27 1.78 -9.78
N MET A 235 -14.55 1.85 -8.66
CA MET A 235 -15.14 1.61 -7.34
C MET A 235 -16.15 2.70 -6.95
N TYR A 236 -15.85 3.97 -7.20
CA TYR A 236 -16.76 5.07 -6.90
C TYR A 236 -18.01 5.05 -7.79
N LYS A 237 -17.89 4.69 -9.07
CA LYS A 237 -19.03 4.46 -9.96
C LYS A 237 -19.96 3.37 -9.41
N ASP A 238 -19.42 2.24 -8.98
CA ASP A 238 -20.21 1.17 -8.35
C ASP A 238 -20.99 1.67 -7.13
N VAL A 239 -20.31 2.37 -6.21
CA VAL A 239 -20.92 2.89 -4.96
C VAL A 239 -22.02 3.92 -5.26
N ILE A 240 -21.75 4.89 -6.13
CA ILE A 240 -22.71 5.94 -6.48
C ILE A 240 -23.94 5.35 -7.17
N GLN A 241 -23.77 4.37 -8.06
CA GLN A 241 -24.89 3.70 -8.72
C GLN A 241 -25.79 3.00 -7.69
N ALA A 242 -25.21 2.33 -6.69
CA ALA A 242 -25.97 1.69 -5.61
C ALA A 242 -26.72 2.70 -4.74
N LEU A 243 -26.10 3.83 -4.37
CA LEU A 243 -26.75 4.91 -3.64
C LEU A 243 -27.95 5.48 -4.41
N ARG A 244 -27.77 5.77 -5.70
CA ARG A 244 -28.83 6.25 -6.59
C ARG A 244 -29.97 5.25 -6.73
N ALA A 245 -29.66 3.95 -6.86
CA ALA A 245 -30.67 2.90 -6.93
C ALA A 245 -31.53 2.80 -5.66
N LYS A 246 -30.99 3.23 -4.51
CA LYS A 246 -31.71 3.35 -3.24
C LYS A 246 -32.36 4.71 -3.00
N GLY A 247 -32.20 5.67 -3.92
CA GLY A 247 -32.68 7.04 -3.74
C GLY A 247 -31.95 7.80 -2.62
N LEU A 248 -30.70 7.42 -2.33
CA LEU A 248 -29.86 8.08 -1.32
C LEU A 248 -28.98 9.13 -2.00
N GLU A 249 -29.04 10.36 -1.50
CA GLU A 249 -28.16 11.46 -1.89
C GLU A 249 -27.11 11.67 -0.79
N GLU A 250 -26.08 10.82 -0.80
CA GLU A 250 -24.99 10.83 0.17
C GLU A 250 -23.64 11.01 -0.51
N ASP A 251 -22.67 11.54 0.23
CA ASP A 251 -21.27 11.55 -0.21
C ASP A 251 -20.74 10.10 -0.25
N PRO A 252 -20.32 9.57 -1.41
CA PRO A 252 -19.79 8.21 -1.50
C PRO A 252 -18.52 8.02 -0.67
N ARG A 253 -17.83 9.11 -0.28
CA ARG A 253 -16.67 9.09 0.62
C ARG A 253 -17.01 8.71 2.06
N ASN A 254 -18.29 8.67 2.42
CA ASN A 254 -18.75 8.10 3.69
C ASN A 254 -18.85 6.56 3.65
N TYR A 255 -18.61 5.92 2.50
CA TYR A 255 -18.60 4.47 2.32
C TYR A 255 -17.23 3.95 1.87
N LEU A 256 -16.55 4.69 0.99
CA LEU A 256 -15.21 4.39 0.50
C LEU A 256 -14.36 5.65 0.53
N THR A 257 -13.28 5.64 1.31
CA THR A 257 -12.40 6.80 1.44
C THR A 257 -10.94 6.41 1.23
N PHE A 258 -10.18 7.33 0.61
CA PHE A 258 -8.76 7.18 0.33
C PHE A 258 -7.96 8.28 1.01
N PHE A 259 -6.84 7.87 1.60
CA PHE A 259 -5.90 8.72 2.30
C PHE A 259 -4.48 8.46 1.83
N CYS A 260 -3.61 9.42 2.09
CA CYS A 260 -2.17 9.21 2.13
C CYS A 260 -1.59 9.75 3.44
N LEU A 261 -0.30 9.54 3.67
CA LEU A 261 0.39 10.06 4.84
C LEU A 261 1.38 11.17 4.45
N GLY A 262 1.52 12.16 5.31
CA GLY A 262 2.52 13.21 5.16
C GLY A 262 2.92 13.81 6.49
N ASN A 263 4.07 14.46 6.50
CA ASN A 263 4.53 15.22 7.65
C ASN A 263 4.95 16.63 7.23
N ARG A 264 4.93 17.55 8.19
CA ARG A 264 5.39 18.92 8.00
C ARG A 264 5.93 19.48 9.32
N GLU A 265 7.18 19.93 9.30
CA GLU A 265 7.89 20.27 10.54
C GLU A 265 8.43 21.70 10.51
N VAL A 266 8.07 22.53 11.50
CA VAL A 266 8.75 23.82 11.68
C VAL A 266 10.22 23.57 11.98
N LYS A 267 11.09 24.41 11.39
CA LYS A 267 12.51 24.41 11.70
C LYS A 267 12.73 24.85 13.14
N LYS A 268 13.44 24.04 13.92
CA LYS A 268 13.74 24.33 15.34
C LYS A 268 15.22 24.70 15.52
N SER A 269 15.52 25.42 16.59
CA SER A 269 16.90 25.75 16.95
C SER A 269 17.68 24.46 17.26
N GLY A 270 18.86 24.30 16.67
CA GLY A 270 19.71 23.12 16.86
C GLY A 270 19.40 21.94 15.92
N GLU A 271 18.49 22.12 14.96
CA GLU A 271 18.29 21.14 13.87
C GLU A 271 19.53 21.07 12.96
N TYR A 272 19.76 19.90 12.34
CA TYR A 272 20.82 19.68 11.37
C TYR A 272 20.80 20.74 10.25
N GLU A 273 21.96 21.30 9.94
CA GLU A 273 22.16 22.22 8.82
C GLU A 273 23.03 21.54 7.77
N PRO A 274 22.50 21.24 6.58
CA PRO A 274 23.29 20.62 5.52
C PRO A 274 24.37 21.59 5.02
N SER A 275 25.52 21.04 4.64
CA SER A 275 26.66 21.80 4.08
C SER A 275 26.40 22.30 2.66
N GLU A 276 25.55 21.60 1.91
CA GLU A 276 25.16 21.89 0.55
C GLU A 276 23.65 22.13 0.44
N LYS A 277 23.23 22.78 -0.65
CA LYS A 277 21.82 23.00 -0.95
C LYS A 277 21.45 22.30 -2.25
N PRO A 278 20.21 21.82 -2.38
CA PRO A 278 19.74 21.26 -3.65
C PRO A 278 19.80 22.28 -4.79
N GLU A 279 19.80 21.77 -6.02
CA GLU A 279 19.77 22.59 -7.23
C GLU A 279 18.57 23.56 -7.23
N PRO A 280 18.75 24.81 -7.71
CA PRO A 280 17.66 25.76 -7.87
C PRO A 280 16.51 25.21 -8.73
N ASP A 281 15.28 25.63 -8.45
CA ASP A 281 14.07 25.24 -9.17
C ASP A 281 13.78 23.72 -9.23
N SER A 282 14.44 22.92 -8.40
CA SER A 282 14.17 21.49 -8.24
C SER A 282 13.01 21.19 -7.28
N ASP A 283 12.44 20.01 -7.38
CA ASP A 283 11.45 19.50 -6.42
C ASP A 283 12.06 19.40 -5.01
N TYR A 284 13.34 19.06 -4.94
CA TYR A 284 14.06 18.91 -3.68
C TYR A 284 14.16 20.22 -2.92
N ILE A 285 14.56 21.32 -3.58
CA ILE A 285 14.63 22.63 -2.89
C ILE A 285 13.24 23.10 -2.45
N ARG A 286 12.20 22.90 -3.28
CA ARG A 286 10.83 23.28 -2.93
C ARG A 286 10.32 22.52 -1.71
N ALA A 287 10.50 21.19 -1.65
CA ALA A 287 10.10 20.39 -0.49
C ALA A 287 10.90 20.74 0.77
N GLN A 288 12.22 20.99 0.63
CA GLN A 288 13.08 21.39 1.74
C GLN A 288 12.66 22.75 2.32
N GLU A 289 12.32 23.73 1.48
CA GLU A 289 11.87 25.06 1.88
C GLU A 289 10.43 25.06 2.42
N ALA A 290 9.53 24.28 1.80
CA ALA A 290 8.14 24.11 2.25
C ALA A 290 8.02 23.25 3.52
N ARG A 291 9.11 22.57 3.89
CA ARG A 291 9.27 21.79 5.13
C ARG A 291 8.33 20.61 5.25
N ARG A 292 7.93 20.04 4.12
CA ARG A 292 6.93 18.97 4.03
C ARG A 292 7.39 17.87 3.08
N PHE A 293 6.97 16.65 3.37
CA PHE A 293 7.08 15.53 2.46
C PHE A 293 6.09 14.42 2.85
N MET A 294 5.82 13.49 1.95
CA MET A 294 5.00 12.32 2.26
C MET A 294 5.71 11.42 3.29
N ILE A 295 4.94 10.78 4.15
CA ILE A 295 5.39 9.60 4.89
C ILE A 295 5.09 8.41 3.98
N TYR A 296 6.11 7.63 3.65
CA TYR A 296 5.95 6.59 2.64
C TYR A 296 5.22 5.36 3.20
N VAL A 297 4.01 5.10 2.68
CA VAL A 297 3.21 3.93 3.06
C VAL A 297 3.77 2.72 2.32
N HIS A 298 4.71 2.03 2.94
CA HIS A 298 5.24 0.75 2.45
C HIS A 298 4.47 -0.46 3.02
N ALA A 299 3.43 -0.24 3.83
CA ALA A 299 2.61 -1.30 4.40
C ALA A 299 1.97 -2.20 3.33
N LYS A 300 1.66 -3.43 3.71
CA LYS A 300 0.82 -4.38 2.95
C LYS A 300 -0.07 -5.13 3.93
N MET A 301 -1.11 -4.44 4.40
CA MET A 301 -1.91 -4.87 5.54
C MET A 301 -3.39 -4.60 5.31
N MET A 302 -4.24 -5.49 5.81
CA MET A 302 -5.69 -5.30 5.85
C MET A 302 -6.26 -5.79 7.18
N ILE A 303 -7.03 -4.94 7.85
CA ILE A 303 -7.83 -5.27 9.04
C ILE A 303 -9.30 -5.33 8.65
N VAL A 304 -9.98 -6.38 9.07
CA VAL A 304 -11.42 -6.60 8.84
C VAL A 304 -12.11 -6.72 10.19
N ASP A 305 -13.10 -5.86 10.40
CA ASP A 305 -14.02 -5.90 11.56
C ASP A 305 -13.32 -5.91 12.94
N ASP A 306 -12.10 -5.37 13.05
CA ASP A 306 -11.24 -5.44 14.26
C ASP A 306 -10.94 -6.87 14.77
N GLU A 307 -11.31 -7.92 14.03
CA GLU A 307 -11.19 -9.34 14.45
C GLU A 307 -10.22 -10.16 13.62
N TYR A 308 -9.94 -9.76 12.38
CA TYR A 308 -9.02 -10.44 11.49
C TYR A 308 -8.06 -9.47 10.84
N ILE A 309 -6.82 -9.91 10.66
CA ILE A 309 -5.76 -9.12 10.04
C ILE A 309 -4.97 -9.97 9.04
N ILE A 310 -4.58 -9.36 7.93
CA ILE A 310 -3.56 -9.86 7.00
C ILE A 310 -2.36 -8.93 7.08
N ILE A 311 -1.16 -9.49 7.22
CA ILE A 311 0.13 -8.77 7.12
C ILE A 311 1.05 -9.58 6.23
N GLY A 312 1.71 -8.94 5.26
CA GLY A 312 2.64 -9.62 4.38
C GLY A 312 3.50 -8.68 3.56
N SER A 313 4.02 -9.20 2.44
CA SER A 313 4.80 -8.46 1.45
C SER A 313 3.97 -8.06 0.22
N ALA A 314 2.80 -8.66 0.02
CA ALA A 314 1.99 -8.54 -1.19
C ALA A 314 1.22 -7.22 -1.30
N ASN A 315 1.49 -6.45 -2.35
CA ASN A 315 0.75 -5.23 -2.65
C ASN A 315 -0.61 -5.50 -3.30
N ILE A 316 -1.54 -4.53 -3.27
CA ILE A 316 -2.79 -4.61 -4.03
C ILE A 316 -2.51 -4.13 -5.46
N ASN A 317 -1.85 -5.00 -6.21
CA ASN A 317 -1.58 -4.89 -7.63
C ASN A 317 -1.47 -6.32 -8.22
N GLN A 318 -1.49 -6.45 -9.54
CA GLN A 318 -1.34 -7.72 -10.23
C GLN A 318 0.02 -8.34 -9.98
N ARG A 319 1.12 -7.57 -9.98
CA ARG A 319 2.46 -8.07 -9.68
C ARG A 319 2.52 -8.96 -8.42
N SER A 320 1.79 -8.60 -7.37
CA SER A 320 1.79 -9.34 -6.11
C SER A 320 0.66 -10.37 -6.02
N MET A 321 -0.51 -10.06 -6.58
CA MET A 321 -1.73 -10.87 -6.42
C MET A 321 -1.86 -12.01 -7.44
N ASP A 322 -1.07 -11.99 -8.51
CA ASP A 322 -1.14 -12.96 -9.60
C ASP A 322 -0.75 -14.38 -9.18
N GLY A 323 0.28 -14.49 -8.33
CA GLY A 323 0.90 -15.76 -7.91
C GLY A 323 2.07 -16.20 -8.79
N ALA A 324 2.17 -15.73 -10.04
CA ALA A 324 3.21 -16.13 -10.98
C ALA A 324 4.14 -14.99 -11.45
N ARG A 325 3.89 -13.77 -10.96
CA ARG A 325 4.75 -12.59 -11.15
C ARG A 325 5.82 -12.50 -10.06
N ASP A 326 5.72 -11.58 -9.11
CA ASP A 326 6.62 -11.55 -7.95
C ASP A 326 6.24 -12.66 -6.96
N SER A 327 7.22 -13.25 -6.27
CA SER A 327 6.92 -14.19 -5.19
C SER A 327 6.63 -13.42 -3.90
N GLU A 328 5.53 -13.73 -3.25
CA GLU A 328 5.06 -13.02 -2.06
C GLU A 328 4.80 -13.97 -0.89
N ILE A 329 4.67 -13.41 0.32
CA ILE A 329 4.24 -14.15 1.51
C ILE A 329 3.34 -13.27 2.38
N ALA A 330 2.31 -13.86 2.97
CA ALA A 330 1.45 -13.18 3.93
C ALA A 330 0.96 -14.14 5.00
N MET A 331 0.68 -13.59 6.18
CA MET A 331 -0.04 -14.29 7.24
C MET A 331 -1.43 -13.69 7.39
N GLY A 332 -2.42 -14.53 7.70
CA GLY A 332 -3.76 -14.12 8.06
C GLY A 332 -4.14 -14.73 9.41
N GLY A 333 -4.64 -13.93 10.35
CA GLY A 333 -4.87 -14.39 11.71
C GLY A 333 -6.01 -13.66 12.44
N TYR A 334 -6.55 -14.32 13.45
CA TYR A 334 -7.56 -13.79 14.36
C TYR A 334 -7.37 -14.37 15.76
N GLN A 335 -7.96 -13.72 16.76
CA GLN A 335 -8.02 -14.25 18.12
C GLN A 335 -9.41 -14.87 18.38
N PRO A 336 -9.52 -16.20 18.58
CA PRO A 336 -10.82 -16.88 18.65
C PRO A 336 -11.77 -16.37 19.75
N TYR A 337 -11.22 -15.79 20.82
CA TYR A 337 -11.99 -15.24 21.95
C TYR A 337 -12.29 -13.74 21.83
N HIS A 338 -11.91 -13.10 20.72
CA HIS A 338 -12.12 -11.67 20.46
C HIS A 338 -12.78 -11.44 19.10
N LEU A 339 -13.86 -12.17 18.82
CA LEU A 339 -14.64 -12.04 17.58
C LEU A 339 -15.86 -11.12 17.76
N THR A 340 -16.33 -10.54 16.65
CA THR A 340 -17.48 -9.63 16.55
C THR A 340 -18.85 -10.31 16.65
N THR A 341 -18.88 -11.63 16.84
CA THR A 341 -20.13 -12.43 16.76
C THR A 341 -21.21 -12.05 17.77
N ARG A 342 -20.83 -11.59 18.97
CA ARG A 342 -21.78 -11.22 20.05
C ARG A 342 -21.56 -9.81 20.59
N GLN A 343 -20.34 -9.31 20.49
CA GLN A 343 -19.89 -8.02 21.01
C GLN A 343 -18.76 -7.50 20.13
N PRO A 344 -18.48 -6.19 20.09
CA PRO A 344 -17.34 -5.65 19.34
C PRO A 344 -16.03 -6.34 19.72
N ALA A 345 -15.17 -6.62 18.72
CA ALA A 345 -13.84 -7.17 18.96
C ALA A 345 -12.98 -6.14 19.72
N ARG A 346 -12.36 -6.59 20.81
CA ARG A 346 -11.49 -5.77 21.70
C ARG A 346 -10.21 -6.54 22.05
N GLY A 347 -9.64 -7.21 21.06
CA GLY A 347 -8.38 -7.93 21.17
C GLY A 347 -7.16 -7.09 20.76
N GLN A 348 -6.07 -7.77 20.44
CA GLN A 348 -4.83 -7.19 19.94
C GLN A 348 -5.03 -6.50 18.58
N ILE A 349 -5.85 -7.04 17.68
CA ILE A 349 -6.10 -6.44 16.36
C ILE A 349 -6.78 -5.07 16.52
N HIS A 350 -7.82 -4.99 17.36
CA HIS A 350 -8.46 -3.73 17.73
C HIS A 350 -7.47 -2.72 18.33
N GLY A 351 -6.65 -3.15 19.30
CA GLY A 351 -5.64 -2.30 19.93
C GLY A 351 -4.58 -1.81 18.94
N PHE A 352 -4.12 -2.69 18.04
CA PHE A 352 -3.17 -2.35 16.97
C PHE A 352 -3.75 -1.32 16.01
N ARG A 353 -5.00 -1.51 15.56
CA ARG A 353 -5.70 -0.56 14.70
C ARG A 353 -5.89 0.80 15.37
N LEU A 354 -6.23 0.85 16.66
CA LEU A 354 -6.27 2.10 17.42
C LEU A 354 -4.88 2.75 17.56
N GLY A 355 -3.82 1.95 17.68
CA GLY A 355 -2.44 2.44 17.70
C GLY A 355 -2.06 3.14 16.39
N LEU A 356 -2.34 2.51 15.24
CA LEU A 356 -2.15 3.11 13.93
C LEU A 356 -3.00 4.38 13.75
N TRP A 357 -4.26 4.34 14.18
CA TRP A 357 -5.12 5.53 14.11
C TRP A 357 -4.64 6.66 15.01
N TYR A 358 -4.07 6.35 16.18
CA TYR A 358 -3.46 7.36 17.04
C TYR A 358 -2.23 7.98 16.39
N GLU A 359 -1.37 7.17 15.78
CA GLU A 359 -0.23 7.63 14.98
C GLU A 359 -0.66 8.55 13.84
N HIS A 360 -1.62 8.11 13.03
CA HIS A 360 -2.02 8.84 11.82
C HIS A 360 -2.89 10.06 12.13
N LEU A 361 -3.79 9.98 13.12
CA LEU A 361 -4.70 11.08 13.45
C LEU A 361 -4.16 11.99 14.56
N GLY A 362 -3.06 11.64 15.21
CA GLY A 362 -2.50 12.38 16.35
C GLY A 362 -3.39 12.40 17.60
N MET A 363 -4.48 11.62 17.61
CA MET A 363 -5.47 11.61 18.68
C MET A 363 -6.26 10.30 18.75
N LEU A 364 -6.83 10.03 19.92
CA LEU A 364 -7.87 9.02 20.11
C LEU A 364 -9.22 9.71 20.32
N ASP A 365 -10.28 9.02 19.92
CA ASP A 365 -11.64 9.48 20.08
C ASP A 365 -12.61 8.30 20.18
N ASP A 366 -13.69 8.46 20.95
CA ASP A 366 -14.69 7.40 21.15
C ASP A 366 -15.36 6.96 19.85
N THR A 367 -15.48 7.85 18.86
CA THR A 367 -16.02 7.48 17.55
C THR A 367 -15.16 6.44 16.83
N PHE A 368 -13.85 6.40 17.08
CA PHE A 368 -12.90 5.45 16.47
C PHE A 368 -13.04 4.02 17.03
N LEU A 369 -13.89 3.82 18.03
CA LEU A 369 -14.23 2.51 18.56
C LEU A 369 -15.25 1.74 17.68
N LYS A 370 -15.90 2.43 16.73
CA LYS A 370 -16.91 1.89 15.82
C LYS A 370 -16.71 2.44 14.39
N PRO A 371 -15.71 1.96 13.64
CA PRO A 371 -15.38 2.49 12.30
C PRO A 371 -16.50 2.30 11.26
N GLU A 372 -17.45 1.40 11.50
CA GLU A 372 -18.63 1.25 10.66
C GLU A 372 -19.62 2.41 10.76
N ASN A 373 -19.53 3.22 11.81
CA ASN A 373 -20.47 4.31 12.07
C ASN A 373 -20.16 5.53 11.19
N GLU A 374 -21.23 6.19 10.76
CA GLU A 374 -21.15 7.41 9.96
C GLU A 374 -20.40 8.55 10.67
N ASP A 375 -20.61 8.70 11.98
CA ASP A 375 -19.90 9.71 12.78
C ASP A 375 -18.38 9.48 12.77
N CYS A 376 -17.94 8.22 12.72
CA CYS A 376 -16.52 7.89 12.67
C CYS A 376 -15.90 8.32 11.35
N ILE A 377 -16.45 7.86 10.22
CA ILE A 377 -15.94 8.21 8.89
C ILE A 377 -16.01 9.70 8.61
N ARG A 378 -17.09 10.39 9.00
CA ARG A 378 -17.19 11.84 8.85
C ARG A 378 -16.11 12.56 9.64
N LYS A 379 -15.83 12.14 10.88
CA LYS A 379 -14.78 12.72 11.70
C LYS A 379 -13.38 12.46 11.14
N VAL A 380 -13.10 11.23 10.71
CA VAL A 380 -11.82 10.88 10.06
C VAL A 380 -11.61 11.70 8.80
N ASN A 381 -12.61 11.79 7.92
CA ASN A 381 -12.54 12.60 6.70
C ASN A 381 -12.33 14.09 7.02
N GLN A 382 -13.02 14.66 8.01
CA GLN A 382 -12.84 16.06 8.42
C GLN A 382 -11.43 16.34 8.97
N ILE A 383 -10.86 15.42 9.76
CA ILE A 383 -9.49 15.55 10.25
C ILE A 383 -8.52 15.49 9.07
N ALA A 384 -8.71 14.54 8.15
CA ALA A 384 -7.84 14.35 7.00
C ALA A 384 -7.91 15.50 5.98
N ASP A 385 -9.09 16.09 5.76
CA ASP A 385 -9.27 17.33 4.97
C ASP A 385 -8.48 18.48 5.63
N LYS A 386 -8.63 18.67 6.94
CA LYS A 386 -7.90 19.72 7.68
C LYS A 386 -6.38 19.51 7.65
N TYR A 387 -5.90 18.27 7.75
CA TYR A 387 -4.48 17.99 7.68
C TYR A 387 -3.95 18.18 6.26
N TRP A 388 -4.73 17.83 5.24
CA TRP A 388 -4.39 18.20 3.86
C TRP A 388 -4.24 19.71 3.71
N ASP A 389 -5.20 20.52 4.19
CA ASP A 389 -5.12 21.98 4.12
C ASP A 389 -3.84 22.53 4.78
N LEU A 390 -3.49 22.01 5.96
CA LEU A 390 -2.25 22.39 6.67
C LEU A 390 -0.98 21.92 5.94
N TYR A 391 -1.02 20.73 5.34
CA TYR A 391 0.08 20.19 4.55
C TYR A 391 0.30 20.99 3.27
N SER A 392 -0.77 21.31 2.53
CA SER A 392 -0.73 21.99 1.24
C SER A 392 -0.59 23.52 1.33
N SER A 393 -0.85 24.12 2.50
CA SER A 393 -0.71 25.57 2.72
C SER A 393 0.69 26.11 2.34
N GLU A 394 0.76 27.33 1.80
CA GLU A 394 2.03 28.04 1.59
C GLU A 394 2.67 28.48 2.92
N THR A 395 1.86 28.72 3.95
CA THR A 395 2.35 29.14 5.27
C THR A 395 2.53 27.95 6.21
N LEU A 396 3.55 28.04 7.07
CA LEU A 396 3.84 27.06 8.10
C LEU A 396 3.98 27.75 9.47
N GLU A 397 3.02 27.50 10.37
CA GLU A 397 3.00 28.09 11.72
C GLU A 397 3.39 27.10 12.82
N ARG A 398 3.13 25.80 12.61
CA ARG A 398 3.35 24.72 13.57
C ARG A 398 3.54 23.40 12.84
N ASP A 399 4.07 22.41 13.57
CA ASP A 399 4.13 21.02 13.11
C ASP A 399 2.73 20.51 12.73
N LEU A 400 2.68 19.59 11.76
CA LEU A 400 1.44 18.92 11.41
C LEU A 400 0.94 18.10 12.62
N PRO A 401 -0.35 18.24 13.05
CA PRO A 401 -0.79 17.60 14.29
C PRO A 401 -0.92 16.07 14.24
N GLY A 402 -0.96 15.51 13.03
CA GLY A 402 -1.02 14.08 12.71
C GLY A 402 -0.72 13.92 11.22
N HIS A 403 -0.70 12.69 10.73
CA HIS A 403 -0.15 12.35 9.42
C HIS A 403 -1.19 12.04 8.34
N LEU A 404 -2.43 11.71 8.72
CA LEU A 404 -3.46 11.27 7.77
C LEU A 404 -3.95 12.42 6.91
N LEU A 405 -3.63 12.38 5.62
CA LEU A 405 -4.08 13.35 4.63
C LEU A 405 -5.18 12.71 3.79
N ARG A 406 -6.22 13.48 3.46
CA ARG A 406 -7.13 13.05 2.39
C ARG A 406 -6.33 12.90 1.09
N TYR A 407 -6.54 11.80 0.36
CA TYR A 407 -5.89 11.64 -0.93
C TYR A 407 -6.36 12.78 -1.87
N PRO A 408 -5.44 13.49 -2.57
CA PRO A 408 -5.72 14.82 -3.11
C PRO A 408 -6.53 14.82 -4.42
N ILE A 409 -7.68 14.17 -4.41
CA ILE A 409 -8.61 14.03 -5.52
C ILE A 409 -10.03 14.45 -5.14
N GLY A 410 -10.78 14.90 -6.14
CA GLY A 410 -12.23 15.08 -6.10
C GLY A 410 -12.96 13.87 -6.66
N ILE A 411 -14.19 13.64 -6.21
CA ILE A 411 -15.10 12.64 -6.78
C ILE A 411 -16.30 13.41 -7.34
N SER A 412 -16.49 13.34 -8.66
CA SER A 412 -17.65 13.95 -9.33
C SER A 412 -18.95 13.22 -8.98
N SER A 413 -20.10 13.84 -9.30
CA SER A 413 -21.42 13.24 -9.09
C SER A 413 -21.60 11.89 -9.78
N GLU A 414 -20.89 11.64 -10.88
CA GLU A 414 -20.92 10.40 -11.65
C GLU A 414 -19.84 9.38 -11.25
N GLY A 415 -19.00 9.69 -10.25
CA GLY A 415 -17.95 8.80 -9.77
C GLY A 415 -16.64 8.86 -10.53
N ASN A 416 -16.48 9.81 -11.47
CA ASN A 416 -15.16 10.10 -12.04
C ASN A 416 -14.31 10.84 -10.99
N VAL A 417 -13.08 10.40 -10.84
CA VAL A 417 -12.00 11.01 -10.09
C VAL A 417 -11.49 12.23 -10.84
N THR A 418 -11.42 13.36 -10.15
CA THR A 418 -11.01 14.65 -10.70
C THR A 418 -9.87 15.24 -9.88
N GLU A 419 -9.17 16.21 -10.45
CA GLU A 419 -8.23 17.05 -9.70
C GLU A 419 -8.99 17.88 -8.66
N LEU A 420 -8.34 18.18 -7.52
CA LEU A 420 -8.83 19.21 -6.62
C LEU A 420 -8.54 20.60 -7.21
N PRO A 421 -9.36 21.63 -6.96
CA PRO A 421 -9.11 22.98 -7.48
C PRO A 421 -7.71 23.48 -7.10
N GLY A 422 -6.89 23.82 -8.11
CA GLY A 422 -5.52 24.29 -7.92
C GLY A 422 -4.49 23.20 -7.61
N MET A 423 -4.87 21.91 -7.69
CA MET A 423 -4.01 20.76 -7.37
C MET A 423 -3.95 19.78 -8.55
N GLU A 424 -3.51 20.28 -9.71
CA GLU A 424 -3.16 19.42 -10.85
C GLU A 424 -1.93 18.55 -10.53
N PHE A 425 -0.97 19.13 -9.79
CA PHE A 425 0.28 18.49 -9.39
C PHE A 425 0.35 18.26 -7.88
N PHE A 426 1.14 17.28 -7.44
CA PHE A 426 1.42 17.16 -6.01
C PHE A 426 2.19 18.39 -5.51
N PRO A 427 1.98 18.82 -4.25
CA PRO A 427 2.72 19.93 -3.68
C PRO A 427 4.23 19.78 -3.86
N ASP A 428 4.90 20.86 -4.27
CA ASP A 428 6.34 20.94 -4.53
C ASP A 428 6.85 20.21 -5.78
N THR A 429 5.97 19.55 -6.55
CA THR A 429 6.34 18.78 -7.76
C THR A 429 5.76 19.36 -9.05
N LYS A 430 6.09 18.74 -10.19
CA LYS A 430 5.38 18.91 -11.48
C LYS A 430 4.69 17.61 -11.91
N ALA A 431 4.51 16.67 -10.98
CA ALA A 431 3.94 15.37 -11.21
C ALA A 431 2.42 15.40 -11.04
N ARG A 432 1.68 14.96 -12.06
CA ARG A 432 0.21 15.00 -12.03
C ARG A 432 -0.30 14.06 -10.95
N VAL A 433 -1.26 14.53 -10.14
CA VAL A 433 -1.91 13.72 -9.10
C VAL A 433 -2.65 12.52 -9.71
N LEU A 434 -3.31 12.77 -10.85
CA LEU A 434 -4.10 11.75 -11.56
C LEU A 434 -3.26 10.76 -12.38
N GLY A 435 -1.93 10.95 -12.42
CA GLY A 435 -1.06 10.16 -13.27
C GLY A 435 -1.21 10.47 -14.75
N ALA A 436 -0.54 9.66 -15.56
CA ALA A 436 -0.62 9.68 -17.01
C ALA A 436 -0.32 8.27 -17.55
N LYS A 437 -1.16 7.83 -18.49
CA LYS A 437 -0.91 6.59 -19.24
C LYS A 437 0.44 6.67 -19.95
N SER A 438 1.23 5.60 -19.86
CA SER A 438 2.47 5.46 -20.63
C SER A 438 2.20 4.81 -21.99
N ASP A 439 2.80 5.35 -23.04
CA ASP A 439 2.76 4.77 -24.39
C ASP A 439 3.88 3.75 -24.66
N TYR A 440 4.83 3.61 -23.73
CA TYR A 440 6.05 2.82 -23.93
C TYR A 440 6.33 1.80 -22.82
N ILE A 441 5.77 1.98 -21.62
CA ILE A 441 5.87 0.96 -20.56
C ILE A 441 4.66 0.02 -20.66
N PRO A 442 4.86 -1.27 -20.96
CA PRO A 442 3.75 -2.21 -21.04
C PRO A 442 3.07 -2.39 -19.67
N PRO A 443 1.74 -2.58 -19.62
CA PRO A 443 1.00 -2.73 -18.36
C PRO A 443 1.56 -3.82 -17.44
N ILE A 444 2.11 -4.92 -18.00
CA ILE A 444 2.70 -6.01 -17.21
C ILE A 444 3.78 -5.56 -16.22
N LEU A 445 4.46 -4.43 -16.48
CA LEU A 445 5.50 -3.87 -15.60
C LEU A 445 4.93 -2.96 -14.52
N THR A 446 3.82 -2.28 -14.79
CA THR A 446 3.23 -1.23 -13.94
C THR A 446 1.91 -1.65 -13.28
N THR A 447 1.45 -2.88 -13.52
CA THR A 447 0.22 -3.45 -12.95
C THR A 447 0.45 -4.50 -11.90
#